data_AF-A0A9Q1N0X4-F1
#
_entry.id   AF-A0A9Q1N0X4-F1
#
_cell.length_a   1.000
_cell.length_b   1.000
_cell.length_c   1.000
_cell.angle_alpha   90.00
_cell.angle_beta   90.00
_cell.angle_gamma   90.00
#
_symmetry.space_group_name_H-M   'P 1'
#
loop_
_entity.id
_entity.type
_entity.pdbx_description
1 polymer ?
#
loop_
_entity_poly.entity_id
_entity_poly.type
_entity_poly.pdbx_seq_one_letter_code
_entity_poly.pdbx_strand_id
1 'polypeptide(L)'
;MASSSFLFLHVLVMLSLASMALMDLSDDFYDDVCPEALPTIKRVVEDAVRQERRMGASLLRLHFHDCFVNGCDASILLDQTDTIDSEKTARANNNSARGFEVIDKIKSEVDKICGRPVVSCADILTVAARDSVVAQAWRLADLSDDFYDDVCPEALPTIKRVVEDAVRQERRMGASLLRLHFHDCFVNGCDASILLDQTDTIDSEKTARANNNSARGFEVIDKIKSEVDKICGRPACVLCGYLDSLTRDSVVAVCITPSIL
;
A
#
# COMPACT_ATOMS: atom_id res chain seq x y z
N MET A 1 51.59 16.81 -17.47
CA MET A 1 50.24 17.19 -17.97
C MET A 1 49.22 16.06 -17.85
N ALA A 2 49.57 14.78 -18.13
CA ALA A 2 48.64 13.65 -17.99
C ALA A 2 48.10 13.40 -16.56
N SER A 3 48.94 13.50 -15.53
CA SER A 3 48.56 13.19 -14.13
C SER A 3 47.46 14.11 -13.57
N SER A 4 47.44 15.40 -13.95
CA SER A 4 46.42 16.34 -13.48
C SER A 4 45.06 16.12 -14.18
N SER A 5 45.05 15.68 -15.44
CA SER A 5 43.82 15.30 -16.14
C SER A 5 43.19 14.02 -15.57
N PHE A 6 44.01 13.03 -15.19
CA PHE A 6 43.48 11.79 -14.58
C PHE A 6 42.87 12.04 -13.20
N LEU A 7 43.48 12.90 -12.37
CA LEU A 7 42.91 13.31 -11.08
C LEU A 7 41.60 14.07 -11.25
N PHE A 8 41.53 14.99 -12.22
CA PHE A 8 40.30 15.74 -12.51
C PHE A 8 39.16 14.83 -12.98
N LEU A 9 39.46 13.84 -13.83
CA LEU A 9 38.48 12.84 -14.28
C LEU A 9 37.99 11.96 -13.11
N HIS A 10 38.87 11.53 -12.21
CA HIS A 10 38.47 10.77 -11.03
C HIS A 10 37.59 11.59 -10.09
N VAL A 11 37.91 12.86 -9.86
CA VAL A 11 37.07 13.76 -9.05
C VAL A 11 35.69 13.96 -9.69
N LEU A 12 35.62 14.16 -11.01
CA LEU A 12 34.33 14.26 -11.72
C LEU A 12 33.51 12.96 -11.63
N VAL A 13 34.15 11.79 -11.78
CA VAL A 13 33.49 10.50 -11.63
C VAL A 13 32.96 10.31 -10.20
N MET A 14 33.79 10.57 -9.18
CA MET A 14 33.36 10.46 -7.78
C MET A 14 32.27 11.46 -7.40
N LEU A 15 32.30 12.68 -7.96
CA LEU A 15 31.25 13.68 -7.76
C LEU A 15 29.93 13.25 -8.42
N SER A 16 29.99 12.67 -9.63
CA SER A 16 28.81 12.13 -10.31
C SER A 16 28.18 10.95 -9.57
N LEU A 17 29.00 10.03 -9.04
CA LEU A 17 28.56 8.91 -8.19
C LEU A 17 27.93 9.41 -6.89
N ALA A 18 28.46 10.47 -6.28
CA ALA A 18 27.91 11.07 -5.07
C ALA A 18 26.54 11.74 -5.32
N SER A 19 26.32 12.36 -6.47
CA SER A 19 25.02 12.96 -6.83
C SER A 19 23.92 11.91 -7.08
N MET A 20 24.25 10.72 -7.60
CA MET A 20 23.27 9.63 -7.74
C MET A 20 22.80 9.08 -6.38
N ALA A 21 23.64 9.19 -5.34
CA ALA A 21 23.29 8.77 -3.98
C ALA A 21 22.35 9.74 -3.24
N LEU A 22 22.02 10.89 -3.85
CA LEU A 22 21.15 11.93 -3.28
C LEU A 22 19.78 12.03 -3.97
N MET A 23 19.45 11.12 -4.88
CA MET A 23 18.11 11.09 -5.48
C MET A 23 17.14 10.53 -4.45
N ASP A 24 16.40 11.43 -3.81
CA ASP A 24 15.29 11.07 -2.94
C ASP A 24 14.04 10.79 -3.79
N LEU A 25 13.19 9.89 -3.30
CA LEU A 25 11.89 9.64 -3.92
C LEU A 25 10.94 10.78 -3.54
N SER A 26 10.16 11.26 -4.49
CA SER A 26 9.17 12.32 -4.26
C SER A 26 7.81 11.89 -4.77
N ASP A 27 6.77 12.17 -4.00
CA ASP A 27 5.37 11.88 -4.36
C ASP A 27 4.84 12.80 -5.46
N ASP A 28 5.46 13.97 -5.65
CA ASP A 28 5.13 14.98 -6.65
C ASP A 28 5.99 14.92 -7.94
N PHE A 29 6.84 13.89 -8.10
CA PHE A 29 7.77 13.78 -9.25
C PHE A 29 7.06 13.92 -10.61
N TYR A 30 5.83 13.42 -10.73
CA TYR A 30 5.07 13.43 -11.98
C TYR A 30 4.23 14.68 -12.19
N ASP A 31 4.09 15.56 -11.20
CA ASP A 31 3.20 16.72 -11.26
C ASP A 31 3.61 17.69 -12.37
N ASP A 32 4.91 17.91 -12.55
CA ASP A 32 5.44 18.77 -13.62
C ASP A 32 5.72 18.03 -14.95
N VAL A 33 5.83 16.69 -14.91
CA VAL A 33 6.22 15.87 -16.07
C VAL A 33 5.01 15.40 -16.87
N CYS A 34 3.98 14.92 -16.16
CA CYS A 34 2.69 14.50 -16.69
C CYS A 34 1.63 14.53 -15.57
N PRO A 35 0.96 15.68 -15.35
CA PRO A 35 -0.04 15.82 -14.27
C PRO A 35 -1.18 14.80 -14.34
N GLU A 36 -1.51 14.33 -15.55
CA GLU A 36 -2.56 13.34 -15.78
C GLU A 36 -2.13 11.89 -15.51
N ALA A 37 -0.84 11.64 -15.18
CA ALA A 37 -0.33 10.30 -14.94
C ALA A 37 -1.00 9.62 -13.74
N LEU A 38 -0.88 10.19 -12.53
CA LEU A 38 -1.43 9.60 -11.31
C LEU A 38 -2.97 9.49 -11.35
N PRO A 39 -3.73 10.51 -11.81
CA PRO A 39 -5.18 10.38 -12.00
C PRO A 39 -5.57 9.25 -12.98
N THR A 40 -4.79 9.07 -14.06
CA THR A 40 -5.05 8.01 -15.03
C THR A 40 -4.80 6.62 -14.43
N ILE A 41 -3.72 6.44 -13.66
CA ILE A 41 -3.44 5.19 -12.94
C ILE A 41 -4.60 4.87 -11.99
N LYS A 42 -4.99 5.83 -11.14
CA LYS A 42 -6.09 5.69 -10.18
C LYS A 42 -7.38 5.21 -10.84
N ARG A 43 -7.80 5.88 -11.93
CA ARG A 43 -9.01 5.51 -12.69
C ARG A 43 -8.97 4.07 -13.18
N VAL A 44 -7.86 3.64 -13.78
CA VAL A 44 -7.75 2.27 -14.34
C VAL A 44 -7.74 1.22 -13.23
N VAL A 45 -7.09 1.51 -12.10
CA VAL A 45 -7.10 0.65 -10.90
C VAL A 45 -8.51 0.53 -10.34
N GLU A 46 -9.20 1.66 -10.16
CA GLU A 46 -10.60 1.67 -9.72
C GLU A 46 -11.45 0.82 -10.67
N ASP A 47 -11.41 1.05 -11.98
CA ASP A 47 -12.12 0.24 -12.99
C ASP A 47 -11.87 -1.26 -12.82
N ALA A 48 -10.61 -1.67 -12.64
CA ALA A 48 -10.22 -3.06 -12.48
C ALA A 48 -10.78 -3.67 -11.18
N VAL A 49 -10.68 -2.95 -10.06
CA VAL A 49 -11.26 -3.34 -8.76
C VAL A 49 -12.79 -3.38 -8.82
N ARG A 50 -13.40 -2.46 -9.58
CA ARG A 50 -14.86 -2.43 -9.80
C ARG A 50 -15.35 -3.66 -10.54
N GLN A 51 -14.58 -4.10 -11.55
CA GLN A 51 -14.87 -5.28 -12.33
C GLN A 51 -14.61 -6.57 -11.54
N GLU A 52 -13.52 -6.61 -10.77
CA GLU A 52 -13.18 -7.73 -9.93
C GLU A 52 -12.54 -7.25 -8.61
N ARG A 53 -13.28 -7.42 -7.50
CA ARG A 53 -12.83 -6.92 -6.18
C ARG A 53 -11.44 -7.42 -5.79
N ARG A 54 -11.15 -8.69 -6.05
CA ARG A 54 -9.85 -9.32 -5.73
C ARG A 54 -8.68 -8.76 -6.55
N MET A 55 -8.93 -7.94 -7.57
CA MET A 55 -7.87 -7.34 -8.38
C MET A 55 -7.01 -6.38 -7.55
N GLY A 56 -7.58 -5.64 -6.61
CA GLY A 56 -6.79 -4.77 -5.73
C GLY A 56 -5.73 -5.55 -4.94
N ALA A 57 -6.06 -6.79 -4.56
CA ALA A 57 -5.20 -7.68 -3.78
C ALA A 57 -4.05 -8.16 -4.65
N SER A 58 -4.40 -8.43 -5.90
CA SER A 58 -3.50 -8.95 -6.90
C SER A 58 -2.46 -7.90 -7.26
N LEU A 59 -2.88 -6.64 -7.46
CA LEU A 59 -1.99 -5.51 -7.74
C LEU A 59 -1.06 -5.18 -6.56
N LEU A 60 -1.61 -5.11 -5.34
CA LEU A 60 -0.79 -4.94 -4.13
C LEU A 60 0.25 -6.08 -3.99
N ARG A 61 -0.18 -7.32 -4.26
CA ARG A 61 0.70 -8.48 -4.22
C ARG A 61 1.78 -8.42 -5.30
N LEU A 62 1.49 -7.95 -6.51
CA LEU A 62 2.50 -7.78 -7.56
C LEU A 62 3.61 -6.84 -7.11
N HIS A 63 3.25 -5.67 -6.55
CA HIS A 63 4.23 -4.72 -6.02
C HIS A 63 5.04 -5.33 -4.86
N PHE A 64 4.40 -6.06 -3.94
CA PHE A 64 5.11 -6.77 -2.89
C PHE A 64 6.15 -7.77 -3.44
N HIS A 65 5.77 -8.56 -4.45
CA HIS A 65 6.68 -9.55 -5.04
C HIS A 65 7.81 -8.91 -5.85
N ASP A 66 7.57 -7.78 -6.51
CA ASP A 66 8.61 -6.96 -7.16
C ASP A 66 9.63 -6.50 -6.11
N CYS A 67 9.17 -5.73 -5.12
CA CYS A 67 10.05 -5.17 -4.10
C CYS A 67 10.82 -6.20 -3.25
N PHE A 68 10.32 -7.43 -3.13
CA PHE A 68 10.97 -8.49 -2.35
C PHE A 68 12.12 -9.17 -3.11
N VAL A 69 12.17 -9.04 -4.43
CA VAL A 69 13.20 -9.63 -5.29
C VAL A 69 13.98 -8.48 -5.93
N ASN A 70 15.22 -8.25 -5.49
CA ASN A 70 16.12 -7.20 -6.00
C ASN A 70 15.62 -5.74 -5.90
N GLY A 71 14.41 -5.49 -5.39
CA GLY A 71 13.87 -4.16 -5.14
C GLY A 71 12.71 -3.84 -6.09
N CYS A 72 12.11 -2.65 -5.93
CA CYS A 72 10.96 -2.26 -6.73
C CYS A 72 11.44 -1.76 -8.11
N ASP A 73 11.77 -2.67 -9.02
CA ASP A 73 12.39 -2.38 -10.32
C ASP A 73 11.56 -2.87 -11.53
N ALA A 74 10.35 -3.37 -11.27
CA ALA A 74 9.43 -3.97 -12.25
C ALA A 74 9.95 -5.23 -12.96
N SER A 75 10.99 -5.89 -12.42
CA SER A 75 11.50 -7.17 -12.92
C SER A 75 10.42 -8.25 -12.98
N ILE A 76 9.45 -8.24 -12.05
CA ILE A 76 8.33 -9.19 -12.03
C ILE A 76 7.46 -9.14 -13.29
N LEU A 77 7.46 -8.02 -14.02
CA LEU A 77 6.63 -7.82 -15.21
C LEU A 77 7.25 -8.43 -16.47
N LEU A 78 8.54 -8.76 -16.46
CA LEU A 78 9.26 -9.27 -17.62
C LEU A 78 8.83 -10.70 -17.96
N ASP A 79 8.51 -10.91 -19.23
CA ASP A 79 8.18 -12.24 -19.77
C ASP A 79 9.43 -13.06 -20.06
N GLN A 80 9.24 -14.38 -20.14
CA GLN A 80 10.30 -15.33 -20.47
C GLN A 80 10.88 -15.01 -21.85
N THR A 81 12.20 -14.97 -21.95
CA THR A 81 12.92 -14.93 -23.24
C THR A 81 14.05 -15.95 -23.24
N ASP A 82 14.80 -16.06 -24.34
CA ASP A 82 16.01 -16.91 -24.42
C ASP A 82 17.10 -16.47 -23.42
N THR A 83 17.05 -15.23 -22.94
CA THR A 83 18.05 -14.62 -22.05
C THR A 83 17.50 -14.21 -20.68
N ILE A 84 16.18 -14.27 -20.49
CA ILE A 84 15.50 -13.84 -19.25
C ILE A 84 14.68 -15.01 -18.73
N ASP A 85 15.03 -15.50 -17.55
CA ASP A 85 14.18 -16.38 -16.75
C ASP A 85 13.14 -15.53 -16.01
N SER A 86 11.87 -15.70 -16.34
CA SER A 86 10.82 -14.81 -15.85
C SER A 86 10.42 -15.15 -14.41
N GLU A 87 10.38 -14.14 -13.57
CA GLU A 87 9.89 -14.26 -12.19
C GLU A 87 8.43 -14.72 -12.12
N LYS A 88 7.65 -14.53 -13.20
CA LYS A 88 6.27 -15.05 -13.30
C LYS A 88 6.20 -16.57 -13.17
N THR A 89 7.27 -17.28 -13.54
CA THR A 89 7.35 -18.74 -13.48
C THR A 89 7.92 -19.27 -12.15
N ALA A 90 8.42 -18.38 -11.30
CA ALA A 90 8.92 -18.75 -9.97
C ALA A 90 7.82 -19.42 -9.15
N ARG A 91 8.19 -20.35 -8.26
CA ARG A 91 7.23 -21.15 -7.48
C ARG A 91 6.15 -20.33 -6.76
N ALA A 92 6.51 -19.13 -6.28
CA ALA A 92 5.58 -18.26 -5.57
C ALA A 92 4.59 -17.53 -6.51
N ASN A 93 4.93 -17.38 -7.79
CA ASN A 93 4.19 -16.59 -8.78
C ASN A 93 3.44 -17.46 -9.79
N ASN A 94 3.97 -18.65 -10.12
CA ASN A 94 3.41 -19.53 -11.12
C ASN A 94 1.98 -19.98 -10.73
N ASN A 95 1.02 -19.76 -11.63
CA ASN A 95 -0.41 -19.97 -11.41
C ASN A 95 -0.93 -19.28 -10.14
N SER A 96 -0.33 -18.14 -9.77
CA SER A 96 -0.62 -17.46 -8.52
C SER A 96 -0.65 -15.93 -8.68
N ALA A 97 0.43 -15.33 -9.16
CA ALA A 97 0.50 -13.89 -9.45
C ALA A 97 -0.38 -13.57 -10.67
N ARG A 98 -1.07 -12.43 -10.63
CA ARG A 98 -2.05 -12.01 -11.65
C ARG A 98 -2.29 -10.51 -11.61
N GLY A 99 -2.97 -9.96 -12.62
CA GLY A 99 -3.19 -8.52 -12.78
C GLY A 99 -2.16 -7.85 -13.68
N PHE A 100 -1.31 -8.62 -14.36
CA PHE A 100 -0.33 -8.12 -15.34
C PHE A 100 -1.02 -7.34 -16.46
N GLU A 101 -2.17 -7.82 -16.92
CA GLU A 101 -3.00 -7.18 -17.94
C GLU A 101 -3.54 -5.80 -17.52
N VAL A 102 -3.74 -5.60 -16.21
CA VAL A 102 -4.15 -4.30 -15.66
C VAL A 102 -2.95 -3.34 -15.67
N ILE A 103 -1.75 -3.82 -15.34
CA ILE A 103 -0.51 -3.04 -15.43
C ILE A 103 -0.23 -2.63 -16.88
N ASP A 104 -0.40 -3.54 -17.84
CA ASP A 104 -0.24 -3.24 -19.26
C ASP A 104 -1.25 -2.16 -19.72
N LYS A 105 -2.51 -2.27 -19.29
CA LYS A 105 -3.54 -1.27 -19.56
C LYS A 105 -3.19 0.09 -18.97
N ILE A 106 -2.71 0.13 -17.72
CA ILE A 106 -2.26 1.37 -17.07
C ILE A 106 -1.12 1.98 -17.88
N LYS A 107 -0.09 1.19 -18.21
CA LYS A 107 1.07 1.67 -18.96
C LYS A 107 0.67 2.25 -20.32
N SER A 108 -0.21 1.56 -21.05
CA SER A 108 -0.70 2.03 -22.34
C SER A 108 -1.49 3.34 -22.24
N GLU A 109 -2.38 3.46 -21.25
CA GLU A 109 -3.20 4.67 -21.06
C GLU A 109 -2.36 5.87 -20.61
N VAL A 110 -1.39 5.64 -19.72
CA VAL A 110 -0.45 6.66 -19.25
C VAL A 110 0.46 7.14 -20.36
N ASP A 111 1.08 6.23 -21.12
CA ASP A 111 1.95 6.62 -22.24
C ASP A 111 1.17 7.40 -23.31
N LYS A 112 -0.10 7.05 -23.52
CA LYS A 112 -1.01 7.76 -24.42
C LYS A 112 -1.34 9.17 -23.93
N ILE A 113 -1.72 9.34 -22.65
CA ILE A 113 -2.11 10.66 -22.13
C ILE A 113 -0.90 11.59 -21.98
N CYS A 114 0.27 11.04 -21.65
CA CYS A 114 1.51 11.79 -21.53
C CYS A 114 2.22 12.02 -22.89
N GLY A 115 1.77 11.35 -23.96
CA GLY A 115 2.35 11.43 -25.32
C GLY A 115 3.76 10.84 -25.46
N ARG A 116 4.29 10.23 -24.39
CA ARG A 116 5.63 9.62 -24.32
C ARG A 116 5.73 8.71 -23.09
N PRO A 117 6.66 7.73 -23.09
CA PRO A 117 6.89 6.86 -21.93
C PRO A 117 7.63 7.63 -20.82
N VAL A 118 6.89 8.20 -19.87
CA VAL A 118 7.45 8.98 -18.76
C VAL A 118 7.34 8.29 -17.41
N VAL A 119 6.27 7.53 -17.18
CA VAL A 119 6.09 6.80 -15.93
C VAL A 119 6.76 5.44 -16.03
N SER A 120 7.64 5.14 -15.09
CA SER A 120 8.30 3.84 -15.01
C SER A 120 7.31 2.73 -14.64
N CYS A 121 7.58 1.49 -15.04
CA CYS A 121 6.71 0.38 -14.64
C CYS A 121 6.77 0.10 -13.13
N ALA A 122 7.91 0.41 -12.49
CA ALA A 122 8.06 0.29 -11.04
C ALA A 122 7.16 1.30 -10.30
N ASP A 123 7.09 2.54 -10.79
CA ASP A 123 6.17 3.55 -10.24
C ASP A 123 4.72 3.19 -10.52
N ILE A 124 4.41 2.63 -11.69
CA ILE A 124 3.06 2.09 -11.96
C ILE A 124 2.68 1.02 -10.96
N LEU A 125 3.57 0.05 -10.66
CA LEU A 125 3.30 -0.98 -9.63
C LEU A 125 3.07 -0.35 -8.25
N THR A 126 3.90 0.62 -7.88
CA THR A 126 3.83 1.32 -6.59
C THR A 126 2.53 2.10 -6.44
N VAL A 127 2.19 2.93 -7.43
CA VAL A 127 0.97 3.74 -7.43
C VAL A 127 -0.27 2.85 -7.55
N ALA A 128 -0.23 1.80 -8.38
CA ALA A 128 -1.35 0.88 -8.51
C ALA A 128 -1.63 0.11 -7.21
N ALA A 129 -0.58 -0.27 -6.48
CA ALA A 129 -0.72 -0.89 -5.16
C ALA A 129 -1.35 0.07 -4.14
N ARG A 130 -0.88 1.33 -4.09
CA ARG A 130 -1.46 2.38 -3.23
C ARG A 130 -2.94 2.58 -3.54
N ASP A 131 -3.27 2.82 -4.81
CA ASP A 131 -4.63 3.13 -5.23
C ASP A 131 -5.56 1.90 -5.09
N SER A 132 -5.02 0.68 -5.10
CA SER A 132 -5.77 -0.55 -4.83
C SER A 132 -6.23 -0.68 -3.38
N VAL A 133 -5.38 -0.26 -2.43
CA VAL A 133 -5.72 -0.21 -0.99
C VAL A 133 -6.84 0.80 -0.78
N VAL A 134 -6.69 1.99 -1.38
CA VAL A 134 -7.68 3.08 -1.35
C VAL A 134 -9.00 2.62 -1.98
N ALA A 135 -9.02 2.18 -3.24
CA ALA A 135 -10.23 1.84 -3.97
C ALA A 135 -11.14 0.80 -3.30
N GLN A 136 -10.61 -0.04 -2.42
CA GLN A 136 -11.40 -1.03 -1.68
C GLN A 136 -11.94 -0.52 -0.35
N ALA A 137 -11.19 0.33 0.35
CA ALA A 137 -11.70 1.01 1.55
C ALA A 137 -12.92 1.88 1.20
N TRP A 138 -12.87 2.58 0.06
CA TRP A 138 -13.88 3.56 -0.34
C TRP A 138 -15.21 2.93 -0.75
N ARG A 139 -15.19 1.68 -1.26
CA ARG A 139 -16.42 0.98 -1.66
C ARG A 139 -17.10 0.22 -0.54
N LEU A 140 -16.35 -0.18 0.48
CA LEU A 140 -16.93 -0.91 1.60
C LEU A 140 -17.48 0.04 2.66
N ALA A 141 -16.95 1.26 2.81
CA ALA A 141 -17.33 2.12 3.93
C ALA A 141 -17.64 3.59 3.57
N ASP A 142 -17.70 3.98 2.29
CA ASP A 142 -17.88 5.39 1.86
C ASP A 142 -16.90 6.35 2.56
N LEU A 143 -15.72 5.82 2.90
CA LEU A 143 -14.67 6.56 3.58
C LEU A 143 -13.88 7.34 2.53
N SER A 144 -13.63 8.60 2.85
CA SER A 144 -12.75 9.47 2.10
C SER A 144 -11.48 9.77 2.90
N ASP A 145 -10.40 10.15 2.23
CA ASP A 145 -9.14 10.52 2.89
C ASP A 145 -9.32 11.72 3.84
N ASP A 146 -10.35 12.55 3.60
CA ASP A 146 -10.76 13.70 4.41
C ASP A 146 -11.80 13.34 5.51
N PHE A 147 -12.13 12.06 5.69
CA PHE A 147 -13.15 11.63 6.65
C PHE A 147 -12.90 12.16 8.07
N TYR A 148 -11.62 12.26 8.48
CA TYR A 148 -11.25 12.78 9.80
C TYR A 148 -11.08 14.31 9.83
N ASP A 149 -11.11 15.02 8.70
CA ASP A 149 -10.76 16.44 8.66
C ASP A 149 -11.74 17.29 9.50
N ASP A 150 -13.02 16.95 9.45
CA ASP A 150 -14.07 17.66 10.20
C ASP A 150 -14.24 17.16 11.66
N VAL A 151 -13.69 15.99 11.98
CA VAL A 151 -13.93 15.28 13.25
C VAL A 151 -12.71 15.30 14.16
N CYS A 152 -11.54 14.97 13.61
CA CYS A 152 -10.25 14.98 14.28
C CYS A 152 -9.13 15.15 13.24
N PRO A 153 -8.84 16.40 12.81
CA PRO A 153 -7.86 16.67 11.74
C PRO A 153 -6.43 16.20 12.10
N GLU A 154 -6.14 16.04 13.39
CA GLU A 154 -4.84 15.51 13.87
C GLU A 154 -4.72 13.98 13.77
N ALA A 155 -5.80 13.26 13.44
CA ALA A 155 -5.80 11.80 13.35
C ALA A 155 -4.88 11.31 12.24
N LEU A 156 -5.04 11.80 11.01
CA LEU A 156 -4.24 11.35 9.86
C LEU A 156 -2.74 11.67 10.01
N PRO A 157 -2.33 12.89 10.40
CA PRO A 157 -0.92 13.18 10.71
C PRO A 157 -0.35 12.25 11.80
N THR A 158 -1.15 11.94 12.82
CA THR A 158 -0.73 11.04 13.91
C THR A 158 -0.57 9.59 13.43
N ILE A 159 -1.52 9.09 12.64
CA ILE A 159 -1.45 7.75 12.03
C ILE A 159 -0.19 7.66 11.16
N LYS A 160 0.02 8.62 10.24
CA LYS A 160 1.19 8.66 9.35
C LYS A 160 2.49 8.60 10.15
N ARG A 161 2.64 9.45 11.17
CA ARG A 161 3.82 9.46 12.04
C ARG A 161 4.08 8.10 12.70
N VAL A 162 3.05 7.48 13.30
CA VAL A 162 3.21 6.19 13.99
C VAL A 162 3.62 5.09 13.01
N VAL A 163 3.00 5.06 11.82
CA VAL A 163 3.34 4.09 10.76
C VAL A 163 4.77 4.31 10.27
N GLU A 164 5.15 5.55 9.96
CA GLU A 164 6.51 5.87 9.51
C GLU A 164 7.57 5.50 10.55
N ASP A 165 7.33 5.81 11.83
CA ASP A 165 8.23 5.45 12.91
C ASP A 165 8.40 3.92 13.01
N ALA A 166 7.31 3.18 12.86
CA ALA A 166 7.35 1.72 12.90
C ALA A 166 8.10 1.13 11.68
N VAL A 167 7.90 1.68 10.48
CA VAL A 167 8.62 1.29 9.26
C VAL A 167 10.11 1.65 9.35
N ARG A 168 10.46 2.79 9.96
CA ARG A 168 11.84 3.19 10.21
C ARG A 168 12.54 2.24 11.18
N GLN A 169 11.84 1.76 12.20
CA GLN A 169 12.37 0.83 13.20
C GLN A 169 12.52 -0.60 12.66
N GLU A 170 11.52 -1.09 11.92
CA GLU A 170 11.55 -2.39 11.28
C GLU A 170 11.15 -2.25 9.80
N ARG A 171 12.13 -2.41 8.89
CA ARG A 171 11.89 -2.29 7.44
C ARG A 171 10.78 -3.21 6.92
N ARG A 172 10.53 -4.34 7.59
CA ARG A 172 9.47 -5.30 7.23
C ARG A 172 8.09 -4.92 7.78
N MET A 173 8.00 -3.86 8.58
CA MET A 173 6.74 -3.46 9.21
C MET A 173 5.71 -3.01 8.18
N GLY A 174 6.12 -2.27 7.14
CA GLY A 174 5.21 -1.87 6.06
C GLY A 174 4.55 -3.08 5.39
N ALA A 175 5.34 -4.10 5.04
CA ALA A 175 4.83 -5.36 4.50
C ALA A 175 3.93 -6.12 5.50
N SER A 176 4.22 -6.02 6.80
CA SER A 176 3.42 -6.66 7.86
C SER A 176 2.05 -5.99 8.00
N LEU A 177 1.99 -4.65 8.01
CA LEU A 177 0.74 -3.89 8.03
C LEU A 177 -0.09 -4.12 6.77
N LEU A 178 0.55 -4.16 5.59
CA LEU A 178 -0.12 -4.53 4.34
C LEU A 178 -0.67 -5.95 4.38
N ARG A 179 0.03 -6.89 5.02
CA ARG A 179 -0.46 -8.26 5.21
C ARG A 179 -1.68 -8.31 6.15
N LEU A 180 -1.69 -7.51 7.22
CA LEU A 180 -2.87 -7.40 8.09
C LEU A 180 -4.07 -6.88 7.30
N HIS A 181 -3.89 -5.77 6.58
CA HIS A 181 -4.91 -5.24 5.68
C HIS A 181 -5.32 -6.27 4.63
N PHE A 182 -4.38 -7.07 4.12
CA PHE A 182 -4.69 -8.16 3.19
C PHE A 182 -5.68 -9.16 3.79
N HIS A 183 -5.38 -9.68 4.97
CA HIS A 183 -6.21 -10.70 5.61
C HIS A 183 -7.56 -10.16 6.09
N ASP A 184 -7.63 -8.88 6.44
CA ASP A 184 -8.89 -8.19 6.78
C ASP A 184 -9.74 -7.97 5.52
N CYS A 185 -9.24 -7.12 4.62
CA CYS A 185 -10.03 -6.61 3.50
C CYS A 185 -10.24 -7.58 2.34
N PHE A 186 -9.31 -8.52 2.11
CA PHE A 186 -9.31 -9.32 0.89
C PHE A 186 -9.78 -10.75 1.08
N VAL A 187 -9.96 -11.19 2.32
CA VAL A 187 -10.48 -12.52 2.63
C VAL A 187 -11.98 -12.43 2.93
N ASN A 188 -12.35 -11.66 3.96
CA ASN A 188 -13.73 -11.62 4.46
C ASN A 188 -14.38 -10.23 4.42
N GLY A 189 -13.68 -9.22 3.89
CA GLY A 189 -14.17 -7.86 3.80
C GLY A 189 -13.66 -7.02 4.97
N CYS A 190 -13.46 -5.73 4.73
CA CYS A 190 -12.84 -4.85 5.72
C CYS A 190 -13.80 -4.60 6.90
N ASP A 191 -13.70 -5.42 7.94
CA ASP A 191 -14.50 -5.31 9.16
C ASP A 191 -13.64 -5.22 10.43
N ALA A 192 -12.32 -5.19 10.28
CA ALA A 192 -11.32 -5.16 11.35
C ALA A 192 -11.35 -6.38 12.28
N SER A 193 -12.04 -7.47 11.91
CA SER A 193 -12.15 -8.68 12.75
C SER A 193 -10.82 -9.37 13.01
N ILE A 194 -9.82 -9.19 12.13
CA ILE A 194 -8.44 -9.68 12.34
C ILE A 194 -7.76 -9.09 13.57
N LEU A 195 -8.22 -7.94 14.06
CA LEU A 195 -7.63 -7.27 15.21
C LEU A 195 -8.23 -7.74 16.54
N LEU A 196 -9.35 -8.49 16.52
CA LEU A 196 -10.04 -8.95 17.72
C LEU A 196 -9.28 -10.13 18.36
N ASP A 197 -9.15 -10.11 19.69
CA ASP A 197 -8.61 -11.24 20.45
C ASP A 197 -9.66 -12.34 20.66
N GLN A 198 -9.20 -13.58 20.83
CA GLN A 198 -10.08 -14.72 21.13
C GLN A 198 -10.81 -14.51 22.46
N THR A 199 -12.12 -14.74 22.47
CA THR A 199 -12.93 -14.81 23.69
C THR A 199 -13.78 -16.08 23.71
N ASP A 200 -14.52 -16.33 24.80
CA ASP A 200 -15.46 -17.45 24.88
C ASP A 200 -16.60 -17.36 23.83
N THR A 201 -16.82 -16.17 23.26
CA THR A 201 -17.90 -15.88 22.30
C THR A 201 -17.41 -15.50 20.90
N ILE A 202 -16.12 -15.23 20.72
CA ILE A 202 -15.53 -14.77 19.46
C ILE A 202 -14.43 -15.74 19.03
N ASP A 203 -14.63 -16.35 17.85
CA ASP A 203 -13.57 -17.05 17.13
C ASP A 203 -12.73 -16.02 16.38
N SER A 204 -11.52 -15.77 16.89
CA SER A 204 -10.66 -14.69 16.46
C SER A 204 -9.89 -15.06 15.20
N GLU A 205 -10.08 -14.27 14.14
CA GLU A 205 -9.29 -14.36 12.92
C GLU A 205 -7.79 -14.15 13.20
N LYS A 206 -7.43 -13.37 14.23
CA LYS A 206 -6.05 -13.16 14.68
C LYS A 206 -5.33 -14.47 14.99
N THR A 207 -6.04 -15.41 15.61
CA THR A 207 -5.49 -16.69 16.06
C THR A 207 -5.74 -17.85 15.09
N ALA A 208 -6.47 -17.60 14.00
CA ALA A 208 -6.74 -18.57 12.96
C ALA A 208 -5.43 -19.13 12.36
N ARG A 209 -5.45 -20.41 11.95
CA ARG A 209 -4.26 -21.14 11.47
C ARG A 209 -3.48 -20.42 10.37
N ALA A 210 -4.16 -19.66 9.51
CA ALA A 210 -3.54 -18.90 8.42
C ALA A 210 -2.75 -17.67 8.91
N ASN A 211 -3.09 -17.14 10.08
CA ASN A 211 -2.58 -15.88 10.64
C ASN A 211 -1.64 -16.12 11.83
N ASN A 212 -1.81 -17.23 12.54
CA ASN A 212 -0.97 -17.61 13.68
C ASN A 212 0.51 -17.70 13.28
N ASN A 213 1.34 -16.84 13.88
CA ASN A 213 2.76 -16.59 13.56
C ASN A 213 3.07 -15.97 12.19
N SER A 214 2.06 -15.69 11.36
CA SER A 214 2.25 -15.12 10.03
C SER A 214 1.83 -13.65 9.92
N ALA A 215 0.88 -13.18 10.73
CA ALA A 215 0.47 -11.79 10.81
C ALA A 215 1.24 -11.06 11.93
N ARG A 216 1.68 -9.83 11.68
CA ARG A 216 2.48 -8.98 12.60
C ARG A 216 2.08 -7.52 12.44
N GLY A 217 2.42 -6.65 13.40
CA GLY A 217 2.10 -5.23 13.37
C GLY A 217 0.86 -4.85 14.18
N PHE A 218 0.29 -5.79 14.94
CA PHE A 218 -0.84 -5.51 15.84
C PHE A 218 -0.50 -4.42 16.85
N GLU A 219 0.72 -4.43 17.38
CA GLU A 219 1.25 -3.44 18.31
C GLU A 219 1.32 -2.03 17.70
N VAL A 220 1.50 -1.92 16.39
CA VAL A 220 1.48 -0.63 15.69
C VAL A 220 0.05 -0.12 15.59
N ILE A 221 -0.92 -1.00 15.29
CA ILE A 221 -2.33 -0.64 15.26
C ILE A 221 -2.83 -0.22 16.65
N ASP A 222 -2.45 -0.95 17.70
CA ASP A 222 -2.77 -0.60 19.09
C ASP A 222 -2.17 0.76 19.47
N LYS A 223 -0.94 1.04 19.04
CA LYS A 223 -0.28 2.32 19.26
C LYS A 223 -0.99 3.45 18.50
N ILE A 224 -1.38 3.23 17.24
CA ILE A 224 -2.17 4.20 16.46
C ILE A 224 -3.45 4.54 17.21
N LYS A 225 -4.21 3.52 17.63
CA LYS A 225 -5.45 3.70 18.38
C LYS A 225 -5.21 4.51 19.66
N SER A 226 -4.22 4.12 20.45
CA SER A 226 -3.90 4.80 21.72
C SER A 226 -3.56 6.27 21.52
N GLU A 227 -2.79 6.60 20.47
CA GLU A 227 -2.39 7.97 20.18
C GLU A 227 -3.57 8.79 19.67
N VAL A 228 -4.37 8.25 18.74
CA VAL A 228 -5.59 8.89 18.21
C VAL A 228 -6.61 9.15 19.31
N ASP A 229 -6.86 8.18 20.19
CA ASP A 229 -7.80 8.34 21.31
C ASP A 229 -7.38 9.48 22.27
N LYS A 230 -6.07 9.67 22.48
CA LYS A 230 -5.54 10.76 23.32
C LYS A 230 -5.76 12.14 22.69
N ILE A 231 -5.54 12.27 21.38
CA ILE A 231 -5.63 13.57 20.70
C ILE A 231 -7.06 13.97 20.34
N CYS A 232 -7.93 13.00 20.04
CA CYS A 232 -9.31 13.25 19.62
C CYS A 232 -10.29 13.31 20.82
N GLY A 233 -9.83 13.02 22.04
CA GLY A 233 -10.60 13.22 23.28
C GLY A 233 -11.83 12.30 23.46
N ARG A 234 -11.94 11.25 22.66
CA ARG A 234 -12.95 10.18 22.73
C ARG A 234 -12.28 8.89 22.29
N PRO A 235 -12.75 7.69 22.71
CA PRO A 235 -12.46 6.50 21.93
C PRO A 235 -12.91 6.82 20.50
N ALA A 236 -12.02 6.80 19.52
CA ALA A 236 -12.31 7.18 18.14
C ALA A 236 -13.30 6.24 17.41
N CYS A 237 -14.19 5.55 18.13
CA CYS A 237 -15.50 5.17 17.62
C CYS A 237 -16.38 6.41 17.60
N VAL A 238 -16.15 7.30 16.64
CA VAL A 238 -17.10 8.38 16.34
C VAL A 238 -18.41 7.82 15.75
N LEU A 239 -18.48 6.51 15.45
CA LEU A 239 -19.66 5.81 14.94
C LEU A 239 -20.52 5.06 15.97
N CYS A 240 -20.14 4.97 17.26
CA CYS A 240 -21.03 4.36 18.26
C CYS A 240 -22.33 5.16 18.52
N GLY A 241 -22.39 6.43 18.10
CA GLY A 241 -23.58 7.28 18.27
C GLY A 241 -24.70 7.08 17.24
N TYR A 242 -24.50 6.23 16.22
CA TYR A 242 -25.47 5.97 15.15
C TYR A 242 -25.97 4.51 15.12
N LEU A 243 -25.66 3.72 16.14
CA LEU A 243 -26.09 2.33 16.29
C LEU A 243 -27.35 2.19 17.16
N ASP A 244 -28.40 2.96 16.83
CA ASP A 244 -29.71 2.77 17.45
C ASP A 244 -30.87 2.69 16.44
N SER A 245 -30.60 2.64 15.12
CA SER A 245 -31.72 2.50 14.17
C SER A 245 -31.54 1.69 12.89
N LEU A 246 -30.33 1.31 12.45
CA LEU A 246 -30.23 0.56 11.19
C LEU A 246 -29.19 -0.57 11.26
N THR A 247 -29.71 -1.74 10.93
CA THR A 247 -29.00 -2.99 10.68
C THR A 247 -27.80 -2.84 9.74
N ARG A 248 -26.69 -3.47 10.13
CA ARG A 248 -25.68 -4.11 9.28
C ARG A 248 -24.82 -3.24 8.35
N ASP A 249 -23.53 -3.56 8.42
CA ASP A 249 -22.50 -3.44 7.39
C ASP A 249 -21.89 -2.03 7.21
N SER A 250 -20.74 -1.85 7.89
CA SER A 250 -19.45 -1.43 7.30
C SER A 250 -18.54 -0.74 8.32
N VAL A 251 -17.50 -1.44 8.79
CA VAL A 251 -16.57 -0.98 9.83
C VAL A 251 -15.16 -0.88 9.26
N VAL A 252 -14.71 0.32 8.90
CA VAL A 252 -13.27 0.66 8.94
C VAL A 252 -13.08 2.14 9.29
N ALA A 253 -13.60 2.57 10.43
CA ALA A 253 -12.98 3.71 11.10
C ALA A 253 -11.97 3.13 12.08
N VAL A 254 -10.82 3.78 12.22
CA VAL A 254 -9.79 3.48 13.22
C VAL A 254 -10.46 3.55 14.59
N CYS A 255 -11.06 2.44 15.04
CA CYS A 255 -11.41 2.15 16.42
C CYS A 255 -12.16 0.85 16.58
N ILE A 256 -11.46 -0.11 17.16
CA ILE A 256 -12.05 -1.00 18.17
C ILE A 256 -12.45 -0.11 19.35
N THR A 257 -13.71 -0.12 19.78
CA THR A 257 -14.02 0.22 21.17
C THR A 257 -14.06 -1.04 22.03
N PRO A 258 -13.51 -0.98 23.26
CA PRO A 258 -13.82 -1.96 24.29
C PRO A 258 -15.29 -1.78 24.72
N SER A 259 -15.93 -2.88 25.08
CA SER A 259 -17.26 -2.94 25.72
C SER A 259 -18.48 -2.84 24.79
N ILE A 260 -19.01 -3.97 24.33
CA ILE A 260 -20.45 -4.30 24.36
C ILE A 260 -20.62 -5.80 24.64
N LEU A 261 -21.56 -6.11 25.54
CA LEU A 261 -21.96 -7.38 26.17
C LEU A 261 -22.31 -8.54 25.22
#